data_AF-A0A9P6Z2A9-F1
#
_entry.id   AF-A0A9P6Z2A9-F1
#
_cell.length_a   1.000
_cell.length_b   1.000
_cell.length_c   1.000
_cell.angle_alpha   90.00
_cell.angle_beta   90.00
_cell.angle_gamma   90.00
#
_symmetry.space_group_name_H-M   'P 1'
#
loop_
_entity.id
_entity.type
_entity.pdbx_description
1 polymer ?
#
loop_
_entity_poly.entity_id
_entity_poly.type
_entity_poly.pdbx_seq_one_letter_code
_entity_poly.pdbx_strand_id
1 'polypeptide(L)'
;MSHAPRNSFIAPGVSRYSRSVAYSKKALYKRQKSTVAAPVKETAAEKTVEVKGAKNGGKRTVPAQKAPRFYPAEDVPQPKVSRKTAKKTALRSTITPGTVVILLAGRYRGKRAVVLKQLDSGLLLVTGPFKINGVPLRRVNQAYVIATSTKLDLSNVKFKKNKNK
;
A
#
# COMPACT_ATOMS: atom_id res chain seq x y z
N MET A 1 -9.51 12.21 15.00
CA MET A 1 -10.33 11.02 14.68
C MET A 1 -10.69 11.05 13.19
N SER A 2 -10.19 10.13 12.37
CA SER A 2 -10.53 10.10 10.93
C SER A 2 -12.05 9.87 10.78
N HIS A 3 -12.72 10.69 9.97
CA HIS A 3 -14.15 10.60 9.77
C HIS A 3 -14.53 9.26 9.10
N ALA A 4 -15.17 8.35 9.84
CA ALA A 4 -15.69 7.10 9.28
C ALA A 4 -16.89 7.38 8.33
N PRO A 5 -17.09 6.61 7.26
CA PRO A 5 -18.20 6.81 6.34
C PRO A 5 -19.55 6.60 7.06
N ARG A 6 -20.46 7.58 6.95
CA ARG A 6 -21.84 7.51 7.52
C ARG A 6 -22.79 6.58 6.77
N ASN A 7 -22.35 5.97 5.67
CA ASN A 7 -23.13 5.04 4.86
C ASN A 7 -22.26 3.80 4.61
N SER A 8 -22.68 2.66 5.17
CA SER A 8 -22.00 1.38 4.95
C SER A 8 -22.40 0.79 3.60
N PHE A 9 -21.59 -0.14 3.09
CA PHE A 9 -21.89 -0.87 1.87
C PHE A 9 -22.63 -2.18 2.20
N ILE A 10 -23.66 -2.53 1.42
CA ILE A 10 -24.31 -3.86 1.47
C ILE A 10 -23.48 -4.85 0.66
N ALA A 11 -23.00 -4.41 -0.50
CA ALA A 11 -22.08 -5.12 -1.37
C ALA A 11 -21.01 -4.13 -1.87
N PRO A 12 -19.83 -4.59 -2.35
CA PRO A 12 -18.81 -3.70 -2.88
C PRO A 12 -19.37 -2.73 -3.94
N GLY A 13 -19.34 -1.43 -3.64
CA GLY A 13 -19.88 -0.39 -4.53
C GLY A 13 -21.37 -0.08 -4.37
N VAL A 14 -22.14 -0.88 -3.62
CA VAL A 14 -23.57 -0.68 -3.35
C VAL A 14 -23.77 -0.17 -1.93
N SER A 15 -24.16 1.10 -1.82
CA SER A 15 -24.39 1.74 -0.53
C SER A 15 -25.70 1.28 0.11
N ARG A 16 -25.74 1.21 1.44
CA ARG A 16 -26.93 0.80 2.21
C ARG A 16 -28.07 1.79 2.12
N TYR A 17 -27.76 3.09 2.17
CA TYR A 17 -28.76 4.15 2.05
C TYR A 17 -28.77 4.77 0.67
N SER A 18 -29.97 5.15 0.21
CA SER A 18 -30.19 5.95 -0.98
C SER A 18 -29.64 7.38 -0.83
N ARG A 19 -29.57 8.12 -1.95
CA ARG A 19 -29.01 9.48 -1.98
C ARG A 19 -29.75 10.46 -1.07
N SER A 20 -31.08 10.41 -1.04
CA SER A 20 -31.92 11.29 -0.22
C SER A 20 -31.73 11.05 1.28
N VAL A 21 -31.72 9.78 1.71
CA VAL A 21 -31.47 9.41 3.10
C VAL A 21 -30.05 9.77 3.53
N ALA A 22 -29.06 9.59 2.65
CA ALA A 22 -27.69 10.01 2.94
C ALA A 22 -27.55 11.53 3.05
N TYR A 23 -28.30 12.31 2.25
CA TYR A 23 -28.32 13.76 2.28
C TYR A 23 -28.87 14.29 3.61
N SER A 24 -30.00 13.76 4.07
CA SER A 24 -30.59 14.13 5.35
C SER A 24 -29.70 13.74 6.53
N LYS A 25 -29.15 12.51 6.55
CA LYS A 25 -28.24 12.04 7.60
C LYS A 25 -26.93 12.82 7.70
N LYS A 26 -26.44 13.36 6.58
CA LYS A 26 -25.26 14.24 6.57
C LYS A 26 -25.58 15.69 6.93
N ALA A 27 -26.86 16.00 7.17
CA ALA A 27 -27.37 17.35 7.41
C ALA A 27 -26.88 18.37 6.36
N LEU A 28 -26.76 17.92 5.10
CA LEU A 28 -26.20 18.76 4.04
C LEU A 28 -27.09 19.98 3.75
N TYR A 29 -28.39 19.87 4.00
CA TYR A 29 -29.33 20.99 3.92
C TYR A 29 -28.98 22.17 4.86
N LYS A 30 -28.25 21.92 5.96
CA LYS A 30 -27.76 22.98 6.86
C LYS A 30 -26.36 23.48 6.47
N ARG A 31 -25.67 22.79 5.57
CA ARG A 31 -24.29 23.10 5.16
C ARG A 31 -24.31 23.78 3.79
N GLN A 32 -24.49 25.08 3.79
CA GLN A 32 -24.23 25.90 2.61
C GLN A 32 -22.72 25.95 2.36
N LYS A 33 -22.28 25.53 1.18
CA LYS A 33 -20.89 25.70 0.77
C LYS A 33 -20.75 27.08 0.13
N SER A 34 -20.07 28.01 0.79
CA SER A 34 -19.58 29.22 0.12
C SER A 34 -18.43 28.81 -0.82
N THR A 35 -18.66 28.95 -2.12
CA THR A 35 -17.69 28.61 -3.17
C THR A 35 -16.82 29.81 -3.49
N VAL A 36 -15.99 30.25 -2.55
CA VAL A 36 -14.83 31.05 -2.93
C VAL A 36 -13.67 30.09 -3.02
N ALA A 37 -13.33 29.69 -4.23
CA ALA A 37 -12.14 28.89 -4.47
C ALA A 37 -10.94 29.68 -3.97
N ALA A 38 -10.15 29.10 -3.06
CA ALA A 38 -8.89 29.72 -2.64
C ALA A 38 -8.03 29.94 -3.89
N PRO A 39 -7.48 31.15 -4.11
CA PRO A 39 -6.62 31.40 -5.26
C PRO A 39 -5.46 30.41 -5.20
N VAL A 40 -5.24 29.73 -6.32
CA VAL A 40 -4.12 28.81 -6.48
C VAL A 40 -2.85 29.62 -6.23
N LYS A 41 -2.08 29.25 -5.21
CA LYS A 41 -0.77 29.88 -4.96
C LYS A 41 0.12 29.53 -6.15
N GLU A 42 0.30 30.49 -7.05
CA GLU A 42 1.26 30.37 -8.15
C GLU A 42 2.65 30.17 -7.55
N THR A 43 3.30 29.06 -7.90
CA THR A 43 4.69 28.82 -7.56
C THR A 43 5.56 29.78 -8.35
N ALA A 44 6.31 30.65 -7.67
CA ALA A 44 7.14 31.67 -8.30
C ALA A 44 8.09 31.04 -9.35
N ALA A 45 7.99 31.52 -10.59
CA ALA A 45 8.79 31.05 -11.74
C ALA A 45 10.28 31.36 -11.59
N GLU A 46 10.61 32.40 -10.82
CA GLU A 46 11.96 32.90 -10.63
C GLU A 46 12.33 32.90 -9.14
N LYS A 47 13.58 32.56 -8.85
CA LYS A 47 14.19 32.63 -7.53
C LYS A 47 15.26 33.71 -7.55
N THR A 48 15.23 34.59 -6.55
CA THR A 48 16.28 35.58 -6.37
C THR A 48 17.48 34.94 -5.66
N VAL A 49 18.61 34.88 -6.34
CA VAL A 49 19.88 34.40 -5.81
C VAL A 49 20.71 35.62 -5.41
N GLU A 50 21.19 35.63 -4.16
CA GLU A 50 22.10 36.68 -3.70
C GLU A 50 23.51 36.45 -4.26
N VAL A 51 24.09 37.47 -4.88
CA VAL A 51 25.42 37.43 -5.50
C VAL A 51 26.39 38.19 -4.62
N LYS A 52 27.39 37.48 -4.08
CA LYS A 52 28.44 38.07 -3.24
C LYS A 52 29.44 38.88 -4.08
N GLY A 53 29.78 40.08 -3.60
CA GLY A 53 30.78 40.97 -4.19
C GLY A 53 30.35 42.44 -4.21
N ALA A 54 31.20 43.34 -3.71
CA ALA A 54 30.85 44.75 -3.43
C ALA A 54 30.41 45.58 -4.65
N LYS A 55 30.70 45.14 -5.88
CA LYS A 55 30.37 45.83 -7.13
C LYS A 55 29.40 45.04 -8.04
N ASN A 56 28.78 43.97 -7.54
CA ASN A 56 27.98 43.03 -8.36
C ASN A 56 26.45 43.16 -8.19
N GLY A 57 25.95 44.25 -7.60
CA GLY A 57 24.50 44.54 -7.54
C GLY A 57 23.68 43.63 -6.61
N GLY A 58 24.31 42.72 -5.85
CA GLY A 58 23.73 42.01 -4.70
C GLY A 58 22.73 40.89 -5.00
N LYS A 59 21.86 41.00 -6.01
CA LYS A 59 20.79 40.00 -6.30
C LYS A 59 20.65 39.73 -7.79
N ARG A 60 20.39 38.48 -8.18
CA ARG A 60 20.05 38.05 -9.54
C ARG A 60 18.81 37.17 -9.53
N THR A 61 17.84 37.45 -10.39
CA THR A 61 16.72 36.56 -10.67
C THR A 61 17.17 35.41 -11.57
N VAL A 62 16.92 34.18 -11.14
CA VAL A 62 17.27 32.95 -11.85
C VAL A 62 16.03 32.07 -11.94
N PRO A 63 15.75 31.41 -13.08
CA PRO A 63 14.61 30.50 -13.19
C PRO A 63 14.67 29.39 -12.14
N ALA A 64 13.52 29.09 -11.52
CA ALA A 64 13.37 28.09 -10.47
C ALA A 64 13.70 26.67 -10.95
N GLN A 65 13.45 26.39 -12.22
CA GLN A 65 13.77 25.17 -12.94
C GLN A 65 14.51 25.55 -14.24
N LYS A 66 15.74 25.07 -14.40
CA LYS A 66 16.51 25.30 -15.64
C LYS A 66 16.06 24.31 -16.72
N ALA A 67 15.91 24.80 -17.95
CA ALA A 67 15.65 23.96 -19.10
C ALA A 67 16.81 22.97 -19.35
N PRO A 68 16.52 21.77 -19.88
CA PRO A 68 17.55 20.83 -20.31
C PRO A 68 18.39 21.44 -21.45
N ARG A 69 19.69 21.12 -21.50
CA ARG A 69 20.61 21.57 -22.55
C ARG A 69 20.52 20.74 -23.84
N PHE A 70 20.03 19.51 -23.73
CA PHE A 70 19.95 18.55 -24.82
C PHE A 70 18.48 18.23 -25.10
N TYR A 71 18.10 18.27 -26.39
CA TYR A 71 16.78 17.90 -26.87
C TYR A 71 16.89 16.60 -27.67
N PRO A 72 16.03 15.59 -27.43
CA PRO A 72 15.98 14.41 -28.27
C PRO A 72 15.46 14.78 -29.67
N ALA A 73 15.87 14.03 -30.69
CA ALA A 73 15.39 14.23 -32.06
C ALA A 73 13.91 13.81 -32.24
N GLU A 74 13.45 12.88 -31.41
CA GLU A 74 12.07 12.37 -31.40
C GLU A 74 11.52 12.34 -29.97
N ASP A 75 10.22 12.63 -29.83
CA ASP A 75 9.53 12.55 -28.55
C ASP A 75 9.20 11.09 -28.20
N VAL A 76 9.59 10.66 -26.99
CA VAL A 76 9.18 9.35 -26.47
C VAL A 76 7.74 9.46 -25.93
N PRO A 77 6.79 8.67 -26.46
CA PRO A 77 5.41 8.73 -25.99
C PRO A 77 5.31 8.30 -24.52
N GLN A 78 4.64 9.12 -23.70
CA GLN A 78 4.45 8.83 -22.28
C GLN A 78 3.38 7.74 -22.08
N PRO A 79 3.62 6.74 -21.22
CA PRO A 79 2.63 5.72 -20.93
C PRO A 79 1.41 6.34 -20.21
N LYS A 80 0.21 5.88 -20.56
CA LYS A 80 -1.03 6.33 -19.94
C LYS A 80 -1.05 5.96 -18.45
N VAL A 81 -1.47 6.88 -17.60
CA VAL A 81 -1.60 6.65 -16.15
C VAL A 81 -2.69 5.60 -15.88
N SER A 82 -2.29 4.48 -15.30
CA SER A 82 -3.22 3.43 -14.85
C SER A 82 -3.85 3.80 -13.51
N ARG A 83 -5.17 3.62 -13.39
CA ARG A 83 -5.91 3.77 -12.11
C ARG A 83 -5.89 2.51 -11.25
N LYS A 84 -5.23 1.43 -11.69
CA LYS A 84 -5.17 0.16 -10.95
C LYS A 84 -4.20 0.29 -9.78
N THR A 85 -4.67 -0.01 -8.57
CA THR A 85 -3.85 -0.06 -7.37
C THR A 85 -3.50 -1.49 -7.00
N ALA A 86 -2.28 -1.70 -6.47
CA ALA A 86 -1.87 -3.00 -5.94
C ALA A 86 -2.70 -3.31 -4.69
N LYS A 87 -3.41 -4.44 -4.69
CA LYS A 87 -4.20 -4.92 -3.55
C LYS A 87 -3.42 -5.98 -2.77
N LYS A 88 -3.70 -6.08 -1.47
CA LYS A 88 -3.19 -7.18 -0.65
C LYS A 88 -3.71 -8.51 -1.21
N THR A 89 -2.83 -9.52 -1.28
CA THR A 89 -3.18 -10.86 -1.76
C THR A 89 -4.25 -11.49 -0.87
N ALA A 90 -5.31 -12.02 -1.45
CA ALA A 90 -6.31 -12.79 -0.71
C ALA A 90 -5.78 -14.20 -0.40
N LEU A 91 -5.97 -14.65 0.84
CA LEU A 91 -5.65 -16.01 1.24
C LEU A 91 -6.81 -16.96 0.94
N ARG A 92 -6.47 -18.21 0.63
CA ARG A 92 -7.43 -19.32 0.60
C ARG A 92 -8.01 -19.55 1.99
N SER A 93 -9.31 -19.84 2.09
CA SER A 93 -10.00 -20.07 3.37
C SER A 93 -9.41 -21.20 4.22
N THR A 94 -8.78 -22.18 3.59
CA THR A 94 -8.12 -23.30 4.27
C THR A 94 -6.81 -22.91 4.96
N ILE A 95 -6.21 -21.78 4.57
CA ILE A 95 -4.93 -21.30 5.11
C ILE A 95 -5.24 -20.29 6.22
N THR A 96 -5.20 -20.79 7.45
CA THR A 96 -5.33 -19.98 8.66
C THR A 96 -4.01 -19.96 9.43
N PRO A 97 -3.76 -18.95 10.29
CA PRO A 97 -2.66 -19.00 11.25
C PRO A 97 -2.71 -20.31 12.04
N GLY A 98 -1.61 -21.03 12.10
CA GLY A 98 -1.51 -22.33 12.77
C GLY A 98 -1.82 -23.55 11.89
N THR A 99 -2.33 -23.36 10.67
CA THR A 99 -2.53 -24.47 9.73
C THR A 99 -1.21 -25.14 9.39
N VAL A 100 -1.17 -26.46 9.49
CA VAL A 100 -0.06 -27.26 8.98
C VAL A 100 -0.17 -27.34 7.46
N VAL A 101 0.97 -27.24 6.80
CA VAL A 101 1.06 -27.16 5.37
C VAL A 101 2.18 -28.04 4.82
N ILE A 102 1.93 -28.66 3.67
CA ILE A 102 2.95 -29.41 2.92
C ILE A 102 3.54 -28.48 1.86
N LEU A 103 4.85 -28.28 1.93
CA LEU A 103 5.58 -27.48 0.94
C LEU A 103 5.75 -28.29 -0.34
N LEU A 104 5.37 -27.72 -1.49
CA LEU A 104 5.47 -28.39 -2.78
C LEU A 104 6.77 -28.07 -3.52
N ALA A 105 7.31 -26.87 -3.31
CA ALA A 105 8.45 -26.35 -4.06
C ALA A 105 9.64 -25.95 -3.16
N GLY A 106 10.83 -25.94 -3.75
CA GLY A 106 12.08 -25.55 -3.11
C GLY A 106 12.74 -26.69 -2.31
N ARG A 107 13.79 -26.33 -1.55
CA ARG A 107 14.63 -27.31 -0.81
C ARG A 107 13.86 -28.11 0.25
N TYR A 108 12.74 -27.59 0.75
CA TYR A 108 11.94 -28.22 1.80
C TYR A 108 10.66 -28.87 1.26
N ARG A 109 10.61 -29.20 -0.04
CA ARG A 109 9.48 -29.89 -0.66
C ARG A 109 9.16 -31.21 0.06
N GLY A 110 7.89 -31.56 0.17
CA GLY A 110 7.38 -32.73 0.89
C GLY A 110 7.35 -32.57 2.42
N LYS A 111 8.03 -31.58 3.00
CA LYS A 111 8.03 -31.37 4.45
C LYS A 111 6.75 -30.67 4.91
N ARG A 112 6.31 -31.06 6.11
CA ARG A 112 5.22 -30.38 6.84
C ARG A 112 5.78 -29.20 7.62
N ALA A 113 5.14 -28.06 7.51
CA ALA A 113 5.48 -26.84 8.22
C ALA A 113 4.22 -26.11 8.68
N VAL A 114 4.35 -25.14 9.58
CA VAL A 114 3.24 -24.41 10.20
C VAL A 114 3.20 -23.00 9.65
N VAL A 115 2.01 -22.55 9.21
CA VAL A 115 1.78 -21.17 8.79
C VAL A 115 1.65 -20.29 10.03
N LEU A 116 2.41 -19.20 10.07
CA LEU A 116 2.35 -18.25 11.18
C LEU A 116 1.43 -17.07 10.86
N LYS A 117 1.73 -16.35 9.78
CA LYS A 117 0.96 -15.18 9.34
C LYS A 117 1.17 -14.92 7.85
N GLN A 118 0.28 -14.12 7.27
CA GLN A 118 0.53 -13.48 5.98
C GLN A 118 1.43 -12.25 6.15
N LEU A 119 2.39 -12.09 5.26
CA LEU A 119 3.22 -10.88 5.17
C LEU A 119 2.53 -9.79 4.34
N ASP A 120 3.01 -8.55 4.47
CA ASP A 120 2.50 -7.41 3.70
C ASP A 120 2.74 -7.58 2.19
N SER A 121 3.78 -8.34 1.82
CA SER A 121 4.05 -8.76 0.45
C SER A 121 3.07 -9.81 -0.10
N GLY A 122 2.15 -10.32 0.72
CA GLY A 122 1.17 -11.34 0.33
C GLY A 122 1.63 -12.79 0.47
N LEU A 123 2.93 -13.02 0.74
CA LEU A 123 3.49 -14.35 0.99
C LEU A 123 3.18 -14.86 2.40
N LEU A 124 3.22 -16.18 2.58
CA LEU A 124 3.08 -16.83 3.87
C LEU A 124 4.42 -16.86 4.60
N LEU A 125 4.41 -16.51 5.88
CA LEU A 125 5.50 -16.82 6.79
C LEU A 125 5.26 -18.20 7.39
N VAL A 126 6.17 -19.13 7.09
CA VAL A 126 6.08 -20.53 7.49
C VAL A 126 7.27 -20.89 8.37
N THR A 127 7.06 -21.78 9.34
CA THR A 127 8.12 -22.42 10.13
C THR A 127 7.81 -23.90 10.28
N GLY A 128 8.76 -24.78 10.02
CA GLY A 128 8.64 -26.18 10.48
C GLY A 128 9.62 -26.30 11.63
N PRO A 129 9.17 -26.34 12.91
CA PRO A 129 10.02 -26.18 14.08
C PRO A 129 11.41 -26.78 13.86
N PHE A 130 12.44 -25.93 13.84
CA PHE A 130 13.72 -26.27 13.18
C PHE A 130 14.35 -27.56 13.72
N LYS A 131 14.18 -27.81 15.01
CA LYS A 131 14.63 -29.03 15.69
C LYS A 131 13.95 -30.32 15.19
N ILE A 132 12.72 -30.22 14.68
CA ILE A 132 11.93 -31.38 14.22
C ILE A 132 12.15 -31.62 12.73
N ASN A 133 11.90 -30.60 11.90
CA ASN A 133 11.83 -30.77 10.44
C ASN A 133 12.95 -30.06 9.68
N GLY A 134 13.79 -29.26 10.36
CA GLY A 134 14.87 -28.49 9.74
C GLY A 134 14.39 -27.35 8.82
N VAL A 135 13.11 -26.96 8.88
CA VAL A 135 12.56 -25.88 8.07
C VAL A 135 12.64 -24.57 8.87
N PRO A 136 13.55 -23.65 8.55
CA PRO A 136 13.65 -22.39 9.27
C PRO A 136 12.43 -21.50 8.97
N LEU A 137 12.39 -20.33 9.60
CA LEU A 137 11.43 -19.30 9.22
C LEU A 137 11.65 -18.89 7.76
N ARG A 138 10.66 -19.15 6.93
CA ARG A 138 10.77 -18.98 5.48
C ARG A 138 9.50 -18.39 4.89
N ARG A 139 9.69 -17.61 3.82
CA ARG A 139 8.62 -17.04 3.01
C ARG A 139 8.23 -18.01 1.92
N VAL A 140 6.94 -18.27 1.78
CA VAL A 140 6.42 -19.22 0.79
C VAL A 140 5.17 -18.63 0.11
N ASN A 141 5.06 -18.79 -1.20
CA ASN A 141 3.85 -18.43 -1.92
C ASN A 141 2.76 -19.48 -1.66
N GLN A 142 1.54 -19.04 -1.34
CA GLN A 142 0.40 -19.92 -1.09
C GLN A 142 0.08 -20.91 -2.21
N ALA A 143 0.47 -20.61 -3.46
CA ALA A 143 0.28 -21.52 -4.59
C ALA A 143 1.10 -22.81 -4.48
N TYR A 144 2.26 -22.77 -3.80
CA TYR A 144 3.17 -23.92 -3.66
C TYR A 144 2.96 -24.69 -2.35
N VAL A 145 1.73 -24.68 -1.85
CA VAL A 145 1.40 -25.18 -0.53
C VAL A 145 0.08 -25.94 -0.54
N ILE A 146 0.07 -27.15 0.02
CA ILE A 146 -1.16 -27.88 0.34
C ILE A 146 -1.49 -27.63 1.80
N ALA A 147 -2.63 -27.00 2.06
CA ALA A 147 -3.17 -26.84 3.39
C ALA A 147 -3.81 -28.14 3.86
N THR A 148 -3.36 -28.65 5.01
CA THR A 148 -3.98 -29.82 5.65
C THR A 148 -5.11 -29.38 6.59
N SER A 149 -5.91 -30.35 7.05
CA SER A 149 -6.97 -30.11 8.04
C SER A 149 -6.43 -29.84 9.44
N THR A 150 -5.20 -30.28 9.72
CA THR A 150 -4.54 -30.12 11.02
C THR A 150 -4.17 -28.66 11.29
N LYS A 151 -4.61 -28.16 12.45
CA LYS A 151 -4.38 -26.79 12.92
C LYS A 151 -3.80 -26.81 14.32
N LEU A 152 -2.85 -25.92 14.57
CA LEU A 152 -2.27 -25.67 15.88
C LEU A 152 -2.78 -24.31 16.38
N ASP A 153 -3.09 -24.22 17.67
CA ASP A 153 -3.42 -22.93 18.28
C ASP A 153 -2.14 -22.11 18.50
N LEU A 154 -2.13 -20.88 17.97
CA LEU A 154 -1.01 -19.94 18.05
C LEU A 154 -1.35 -18.67 18.84
N SER A 155 -2.46 -18.66 19.58
CA SER A 155 -3.00 -17.47 20.27
C SER A 155 -1.97 -16.79 21.20
N ASN A 156 -1.14 -17.57 21.88
CA ASN A 156 -0.15 -17.05 22.84
C ASN A 156 1.24 -16.77 22.23
N VAL A 157 1.42 -16.91 20.92
CA VAL A 157 2.73 -16.78 20.27
C VAL A 157 2.96 -15.35 19.79
N LYS A 158 3.96 -14.67 20.38
CA LYS A 158 4.35 -13.31 20.00
C LYS A 158 5.27 -13.30 18.78
N PHE A 159 4.81 -12.71 17.67
CA PHE A 159 5.62 -12.53 16.46
C PHE A 159 6.35 -11.18 16.48
N LYS A 160 7.69 -11.17 16.36
CA LYS A 160 8.46 -9.93 16.23
C LYS A 160 8.08 -9.15 14.96
N LYS A 161 7.84 -7.84 15.11
CA LYS A 161 7.36 -6.93 14.04
C LYS A 161 8.34 -6.79 12.86
N ASN A 162 9.63 -7.01 13.09
CA ASN A 162 10.70 -6.72 12.12
C ASN A 162 10.88 -7.78 11.01
N LYS A 163 10.02 -8.81 10.92
CA LYS A 163 10.07 -9.82 9.84
C LYS A 163 9.16 -9.45 8.66
N ASN A 164 8.98 -8.16 8.42
CA ASN A 164 8.13 -7.61 7.37
C ASN A 164 8.98 -7.18 6.17
N LYS A 165 9.37 -8.15 5.34
CA LYS A 165 9.62 -7.95 3.90
C LYS A 165 9.11 -9.20 3.21
#